data_AF-A0A9P0NY68-F1
#
_entry.id   AF-A0A9P0NY68-F1
#
_cell.length_a   1.000
_cell.length_b   1.000
_cell.length_c   1.000
_cell.angle_alpha   90.00
_cell.angle_beta   90.00
_cell.angle_gamma   90.00
#
_symmetry.space_group_name_H-M   'P 1'
#
loop_
_entity.id
_entity.type
_entity.pdbx_description
1 polymer ?
#
loop_
_entity_poly.entity_id
_entity_poly.type
_entity_poly.pdbx_seq_one_letter_code
_entity_poly.pdbx_strand_id
1 'polypeptide(L)'
;MVRNYIRKSQRGSGYSKEDLRTAVNIVKSGLMSIYIASLMYHIQKNRLSDHVKGRRGQKSSTYGRRTDLSFEEETYLADCIRCMEKWGFGLTRKELLGIVEDYVKTNKIKTQFKNDKPGEDWFLNFKSRHKLSIKTPQSVEFARKKNVEPFLVYQYFDLLENTIKELGLEDKPS
;
A
#
# COMPACT_ATOMS: atom_id res chain seq x y z
N MET A 1 -6.52 -3.31 -18.07
CA MET A 1 -5.23 -2.58 -18.08
C MET A 1 -4.20 -3.51 -18.72
N VAL A 2 -3.31 -3.05 -19.60
CA VAL A 2 -2.35 -3.97 -20.27
C VAL A 2 -1.33 -4.46 -19.24
N ARG A 3 -1.29 -5.77 -18.98
CA ARG A 3 -0.46 -6.38 -17.92
C ARG A 3 1.03 -6.32 -18.20
N ASN A 4 1.42 -6.51 -19.47
CA ASN A 4 2.82 -6.58 -19.91
C ASN A 4 3.19 -5.37 -20.79
N TYR A 5 2.75 -4.17 -20.41
CA TYR A 5 3.07 -2.97 -21.19
C TYR A 5 4.53 -2.56 -20.99
N ILE A 6 5.32 -2.62 -22.07
CA ILE A 6 6.67 -2.05 -22.11
C ILE A 6 6.60 -0.68 -22.77
N ARG A 7 7.07 0.34 -22.06
CA ARG A 7 7.05 1.72 -22.57
C ARG A 7 8.04 1.87 -23.72
N LYS A 8 7.55 2.35 -24.87
CA LYS A 8 8.38 2.59 -26.06
C LYS A 8 9.15 3.92 -26.03
N SER A 9 8.65 4.92 -25.32
CA SER A 9 9.30 6.25 -25.26
C SER A 9 10.19 6.41 -24.04
N GLN A 10 11.23 7.24 -24.16
CA GLN A 10 12.09 7.70 -23.06
C GLN A 10 11.82 9.17 -22.69
N ARG A 11 10.68 9.72 -23.11
CA ARG A 11 10.34 11.12 -22.81
C ARG A 11 10.21 11.31 -21.30
N GLY A 12 10.95 12.25 -20.74
CA GLY A 12 10.87 12.60 -19.32
C GLY A 12 11.71 11.76 -18.36
N SER A 13 12.45 10.75 -18.83
CA SER A 13 13.37 9.96 -17.98
C SER A 13 14.74 10.59 -17.79
N GLY A 14 15.13 11.58 -18.62
CA GLY A 14 16.49 12.16 -18.59
C GLY A 14 16.81 13.14 -17.46
N TYR A 15 15.99 13.25 -16.41
CA TYR A 15 16.25 14.13 -15.24
C TYR A 15 15.50 13.60 -14.01
N SER A 16 15.92 13.92 -12.80
CA SER A 16 15.21 13.50 -11.57
C SER A 16 14.06 14.46 -11.19
N LYS A 17 13.30 14.14 -10.14
CA LYS A 17 12.27 15.07 -9.62
C LYS A 17 12.93 16.25 -8.91
N GLU A 18 14.05 15.96 -8.27
CA GLU A 18 14.90 16.85 -7.52
C GLU A 18 15.55 17.88 -8.46
N ASP A 19 16.15 17.42 -9.57
CA ASP A 19 16.75 18.29 -10.59
C ASP A 19 15.73 19.29 -11.15
N LEU A 20 14.52 18.81 -11.47
CA LEU A 20 13.46 19.69 -11.96
C LEU A 20 13.07 20.73 -10.91
N ARG A 21 12.94 20.32 -9.64
CA ARG A 21 12.57 21.22 -8.54
C ARG A 21 13.64 22.29 -8.35
N THR A 22 14.91 21.90 -8.33
CA THR A 22 16.05 22.81 -8.19
C THR A 22 16.10 23.78 -9.38
N ALA A 23 16.00 23.27 -10.61
CA ALA A 23 15.99 24.10 -11.82
C ALA A 23 14.85 25.13 -11.81
N VAL A 24 13.64 24.73 -11.42
CA VAL A 24 12.48 25.65 -11.33
C VAL A 24 12.71 26.71 -10.25
N ASN A 25 13.27 26.34 -9.10
CA ASN A 25 13.55 27.28 -8.02
C ASN A 25 14.60 28.32 -8.42
N ILE A 26 15.71 27.89 -9.02
CA ILE A 26 16.78 28.78 -9.49
C ILE A 26 16.22 29.79 -10.51
N VAL A 27 15.44 29.33 -11.48
CA VAL A 27 14.82 30.21 -12.47
C VAL A 27 13.82 31.19 -11.84
N LYS A 28 13.00 30.72 -10.89
CA LYS A 28 12.04 31.59 -10.18
C LYS A 28 12.72 32.63 -9.29
N SER A 29 13.89 32.30 -8.72
CA SER A 29 14.70 33.22 -7.92
C SER A 29 15.46 34.26 -8.74
N GLY A 30 15.42 34.18 -10.08
CA GLY A 30 16.13 35.10 -10.97
C GLY A 30 17.63 34.84 -11.12
N LEU A 31 18.17 33.81 -10.46
CA LEU A 31 19.60 33.47 -10.49
C LEU A 31 20.08 32.99 -11.87
N MET A 32 19.23 32.31 -12.64
CA MET A 32 19.54 31.84 -13.98
C MET A 32 18.37 32.00 -14.94
N SER A 33 18.68 32.21 -16.21
CA SER A 33 17.67 32.16 -17.27
C SER A 33 17.20 30.72 -17.54
N ILE A 34 16.00 30.57 -18.10
CA ILE A 34 15.46 29.27 -18.53
C ILE A 34 16.43 28.56 -19.48
N TYR A 35 17.17 29.31 -20.31
CA TYR A 35 18.16 28.76 -21.23
C TYR A 35 19.31 28.09 -20.49
N ILE A 36 19.93 28.79 -19.53
CA ILE A 36 21.09 28.30 -18.78
C ILE A 36 20.68 27.09 -17.93
N ALA A 37 19.56 27.19 -17.23
CA ALA A 37 19.04 26.08 -16.42
C ALA A 37 18.68 24.85 -17.30
N SER A 38 18.20 25.06 -18.52
CA SER A 38 17.92 23.97 -19.47
C SER A 38 19.16 23.19 -19.86
N LEU A 39 20.28 23.87 -20.08
CA LEU A 39 21.57 23.24 -20.41
C LEU A 39 22.15 22.51 -19.20
N MET A 40 22.13 23.15 -18.03
CA MET A 40 22.73 22.62 -16.80
C MET A 40 22.02 21.36 -16.29
N TYR A 41 20.68 21.34 -16.31
CA TYR A 41 19.89 20.23 -15.79
C TYR A 41 19.42 19.25 -16.88
N HIS A 42 19.82 19.46 -18.14
CA HIS A 42 19.39 18.68 -19.30
C HIS A 42 17.85 18.58 -19.46
N ILE A 43 17.13 19.64 -19.05
CA ILE A 43 15.67 19.73 -19.14
C ILE A 43 15.32 20.60 -20.34
N GLN A 44 14.47 20.12 -21.24
CA GLN A 44 14.01 20.90 -22.40
C GLN A 44 13.40 22.25 -21.98
N LYS A 45 13.79 23.34 -22.64
CA LYS A 45 13.34 24.72 -22.33
C LYS A 45 11.83 24.85 -22.19
N ASN A 46 11.07 24.30 -23.13
CA ASN A 46 9.60 24.39 -23.12
C ASN A 46 9.01 23.73 -21.87
N ARG A 47 9.57 22.58 -21.47
CA ARG A 47 9.15 21.87 -20.27
C ARG A 47 9.46 22.69 -19.01
N LEU A 48 10.68 23.21 -18.91
CA LEU A 48 11.07 24.02 -17.76
C LEU A 48 10.20 25.28 -17.67
N SER A 49 9.95 25.94 -18.80
CA SER A 49 9.05 27.10 -18.92
C SER A 49 7.62 26.77 -18.45
N ASP A 50 7.06 25.63 -18.86
CA ASP A 50 5.74 25.18 -18.40
C ASP A 50 5.67 25.01 -16.87
N HIS A 51 6.71 24.45 -16.26
CA HIS A 51 6.77 24.27 -14.80
C HIS A 51 6.97 25.60 -14.05
N VAL A 52 7.79 26.51 -14.59
CA VAL A 52 7.99 27.85 -14.02
C VAL A 52 6.69 28.65 -14.05
N LYS A 53 5.96 28.59 -15.17
CA LYS A 53 4.66 29.26 -15.37
C LYS A 53 3.48 28.56 -14.66
N GLY A 54 3.72 27.47 -13.93
CA GLY A 54 2.69 26.74 -13.20
C GLY A 54 1.70 25.95 -14.07
N ARG A 55 1.95 25.82 -15.38
CA ARG A 55 1.11 25.03 -16.30
C ARG A 55 1.21 23.53 -16.03
N ARG A 56 2.28 23.11 -15.34
CA ARG A 56 2.51 21.73 -14.93
C ARG A 56 2.86 21.71 -13.44
N GLY A 57 2.26 20.78 -12.71
CA GLY A 57 2.59 20.51 -11.32
C GLY A 57 3.96 19.84 -11.14
N GLN A 58 4.15 19.20 -9.99
CA GLN A 58 5.37 18.43 -9.73
C GLN A 58 5.54 17.27 -10.71
N LYS A 59 6.79 16.86 -10.94
CA LYS A 59 7.08 15.63 -11.68
C LYS A 59 6.47 14.43 -10.93
N SER A 60 5.68 13.64 -11.66
CA SER A 60 5.16 12.36 -11.17
C SER A 60 6.28 11.33 -11.09
N SER A 61 6.28 10.51 -10.03
CA SER A 61 7.15 9.33 -9.90
C SER A 61 6.73 8.20 -10.84
N THR A 62 5.43 8.12 -11.14
CA THR A 62 4.86 7.12 -12.03
C THR A 62 4.50 7.73 -13.38
N TYR A 63 4.79 7.00 -14.45
CA TYR A 63 4.34 7.34 -15.80
C TYR A 63 2.95 6.72 -16.03
N GLY A 64 1.91 7.54 -15.99
CA GLY A 64 0.54 7.06 -16.22
C GLY A 64 -0.51 7.92 -15.53
N ARG A 65 -1.75 7.46 -15.63
CA ARG A 65 -2.86 8.02 -14.86
C ARG A 65 -2.66 7.72 -13.37
N ARG A 66 -3.17 8.60 -12.52
CA ARG A 66 -3.29 8.32 -11.08
C ARG A 66 -4.22 7.14 -10.85
N THR A 67 -3.99 6.42 -9.77
CA THR A 67 -4.92 5.40 -9.26
C THR A 67 -6.26 6.03 -8.91
N ASP A 68 -7.34 5.26 -9.01
CA ASP A 68 -8.69 5.72 -8.67
C ASP A 68 -8.84 6.00 -7.17
N LEU A 69 -8.18 5.19 -6.33
CA LEU A 69 -8.00 5.45 -4.91
C LEU A 69 -6.66 6.16 -4.68
N SER A 70 -6.63 7.09 -3.73
CA SER A 70 -5.40 7.76 -3.35
C SER A 70 -4.40 6.78 -2.72
N PHE A 71 -3.11 7.12 -2.75
CA PHE A 71 -2.09 6.30 -2.13
C PHE A 71 -2.34 6.13 -0.62
N GLU A 72 -2.80 7.18 0.05
CA GLU A 72 -3.11 7.19 1.48
C GLU A 72 -4.26 6.22 1.81
N GLU A 73 -5.35 6.24 1.03
CA GLU A 73 -6.47 5.30 1.21
C GLU A 73 -6.04 3.86 0.96
N GLU A 74 -5.25 3.62 -0.09
CA GLU A 74 -4.73 2.28 -0.35
C GLU A 74 -3.78 1.80 0.77
N THR A 75 -2.97 2.69 1.35
CA THR A 75 -2.11 2.37 2.49
C THR A 75 -2.93 1.99 3.71
N TYR A 76 -3.95 2.78 4.04
CA TYR A 76 -4.86 2.47 5.15
C TYR A 76 -5.52 1.10 4.97
N LEU A 77 -6.03 0.81 3.76
CA LEU A 77 -6.60 -0.49 3.42
C LEU A 77 -5.57 -1.63 3.60
N ALA A 78 -4.33 -1.43 3.12
CA ALA A 78 -3.27 -2.41 3.27
C ALA A 78 -2.92 -2.69 4.74
N ASP A 79 -2.93 -1.66 5.59
CA ASP A 79 -2.68 -1.79 7.02
C ASP A 79 -3.81 -2.55 7.73
N CYS A 80 -5.08 -2.27 7.38
CA CYS A 80 -6.21 -3.05 7.87
C CYS A 80 -6.08 -4.54 7.51
N ILE A 81 -5.68 -4.86 6.28
CA ILE A 81 -5.46 -6.24 5.83
C ILE A 81 -4.36 -6.92 6.66
N ARG A 82 -3.23 -6.22 6.90
CA ARG A 82 -2.13 -6.74 7.72
C ARG A 82 -2.56 -6.97 9.17
N CYS A 83 -3.37 -6.06 9.73
CA CYS A 83 -3.94 -6.24 11.06
C CYS A 83 -4.83 -7.49 11.09
N MET A 84 -5.77 -7.65 10.16
CA MET A 84 -6.65 -8.81 10.10
C MET A 84 -5.85 -10.12 9.99
N GLU A 85 -4.82 -10.15 9.15
CA GLU A 85 -3.93 -11.32 9.01
C GLU A 85 -3.20 -11.64 10.33
N LYS A 86 -2.67 -10.62 11.03
CA LYS A 86 -2.06 -10.78 12.36
C LYS A 86 -3.02 -11.43 13.34
N TRP A 87 -4.32 -11.12 13.27
CA TRP A 87 -5.37 -11.73 14.10
C TRP A 87 -5.91 -13.06 13.57
N GLY A 88 -5.50 -13.49 12.38
CA GLY A 88 -5.83 -14.81 11.81
C GLY A 88 -6.96 -14.78 10.80
N PHE A 89 -7.44 -13.60 10.46
CA PHE A 89 -8.47 -13.37 9.47
C PHE A 89 -7.79 -13.02 8.13
N GLY A 90 -7.40 -14.05 7.38
CA GLY A 90 -6.90 -13.87 6.02
C GLY A 90 -8.04 -13.57 5.05
N LEU A 91 -8.02 -12.40 4.42
CA LEU A 91 -9.00 -12.04 3.40
C LEU A 91 -8.69 -12.72 2.07
N THR A 92 -9.71 -13.31 1.46
CA THR A 92 -9.64 -13.76 0.06
C THR A 92 -9.70 -12.56 -0.88
N ARG A 93 -9.26 -12.77 -2.12
CA ARG A 93 -9.35 -11.75 -3.18
C ARG A 93 -10.78 -11.23 -3.37
N LYS A 94 -11.77 -12.13 -3.38
CA LYS A 94 -13.17 -11.75 -3.63
C LYS A 94 -13.71 -10.85 -2.51
N GLU A 95 -13.40 -11.19 -1.26
CA GLU A 95 -13.78 -10.39 -0.10
C GLU A 95 -13.12 -9.00 -0.14
N LEU A 96 -11.82 -8.94 -0.44
CA LEU A 96 -11.13 -7.66 -0.56
C LEU A 96 -11.75 -6.77 -1.65
N LEU A 97 -12.06 -7.34 -2.82
CA LEU A 97 -12.71 -6.60 -3.91
C LEU A 97 -14.12 -6.13 -3.52
N GLY A 98 -14.83 -6.91 -2.71
CA GLY A 98 -16.13 -6.52 -2.15
C GLY A 98 -16.02 -5.36 -1.16
N ILE A 99 -15.08 -5.43 -0.22
CA ILE A 99 -14.82 -4.35 0.75
C ILE A 99 -14.50 -3.03 0.03
N VAL A 100 -13.67 -3.09 -1.02
CA VAL A 100 -13.32 -1.89 -1.79
C VAL A 100 -14.50 -1.38 -2.61
N GLU A 101 -15.32 -2.26 -3.18
CA GLU A 101 -16.57 -1.87 -3.86
C GLU A 101 -17.51 -1.14 -2.91
N ASP A 102 -17.71 -1.66 -1.69
CA ASP A 102 -18.56 -1.05 -0.67
C ASP A 102 -17.99 0.30 -0.20
N TYR A 103 -16.67 0.38 -0.01
CA TYR A 103 -15.99 1.62 0.35
C TYR A 103 -16.18 2.71 -0.73
N VAL A 104 -16.02 2.35 -2.01
CA VAL A 104 -16.20 3.28 -3.14
C VAL A 104 -17.65 3.77 -3.20
N LYS A 105 -18.63 2.87 -3.07
CA LYS A 105 -20.06 3.22 -3.11
C LYS A 105 -20.48 4.10 -1.94
N THR A 106 -20.05 3.75 -0.73
CA THR A 106 -20.39 4.48 0.50
C THR A 106 -19.84 5.90 0.47
N ASN A 107 -18.59 6.06 0.04
CA ASN A 107 -17.93 7.36 -0.04
C ASN A 107 -18.20 8.11 -1.36
N LYS A 108 -18.99 7.52 -2.27
CA LYS A 108 -19.34 8.09 -3.59
C LYS A 108 -18.10 8.52 -4.39
N ILE A 109 -17.04 7.71 -4.32
CA ILE A 109 -15.77 7.99 -5.00
C ILE A 109 -15.97 7.75 -6.50
N LYS A 110 -15.64 8.75 -7.32
CA LYS A 110 -15.69 8.60 -8.79
C LYS A 110 -14.52 7.74 -9.25
N THR A 111 -14.80 6.50 -9.60
CA THR A 111 -13.80 5.54 -10.08
C THR A 111 -14.01 5.20 -11.56
N GLN A 112 -13.01 4.59 -12.20
CA GLN A 112 -13.16 4.01 -13.54
C GLN A 112 -13.59 2.55 -13.49
N PHE A 113 -13.90 2.04 -12.31
CA PHE A 113 -14.32 0.67 -12.11
C PHE A 113 -15.65 0.43 -12.81
N LYS A 114 -15.78 -0.74 -13.44
CA LYS A 114 -17.05 -1.14 -14.02
C LYS A 114 -18.01 -1.43 -12.86
N ASN A 115 -19.10 -0.69 -12.77
CA ASN A 115 -20.08 -0.78 -11.69
C ASN A 115 -19.48 -0.53 -10.29
N ASP A 116 -18.51 0.38 -10.18
CA ASP A 116 -17.80 0.70 -8.93
C ASP A 116 -17.03 -0.47 -8.29
N LYS A 117 -16.90 -1.58 -9.02
CA LYS A 117 -16.20 -2.79 -8.57
C LYS A 117 -14.79 -2.88 -9.15
N PRO A 118 -13.73 -2.89 -8.31
CA PRO A 118 -12.38 -3.04 -8.83
C PRO A 118 -12.19 -4.39 -9.52
N GLY A 119 -11.39 -4.38 -10.58
CA GLY A 119 -11.06 -5.57 -11.36
C GLY A 119 -9.80 -6.29 -10.87
N GLU A 120 -9.53 -7.42 -11.51
CA GLU A 120 -8.32 -8.23 -11.27
C GLU A 120 -7.03 -7.43 -11.41
N ASP A 121 -6.93 -6.59 -12.45
CA ASP A 121 -5.73 -5.81 -12.71
C ASP A 121 -5.50 -4.76 -11.60
N TRP A 122 -6.57 -4.22 -11.01
CA TRP A 122 -6.43 -3.30 -9.88
C TRP A 122 -5.86 -4.03 -8.67
N PHE A 123 -6.39 -5.22 -8.34
CA PHE A 123 -5.90 -6.04 -7.23
C PHE A 123 -4.42 -6.40 -7.37
N LEU A 124 -3.99 -6.86 -8.55
CA LEU A 124 -2.59 -7.24 -8.79
C LEU A 124 -1.64 -6.05 -8.61
N ASN A 125 -2.03 -4.88 -9.12
CA ASN A 125 -1.23 -3.67 -8.97
C ASN A 125 -1.24 -3.14 -7.53
N PHE A 126 -2.39 -3.18 -6.84
CA PHE A 126 -2.50 -2.83 -5.41
C PHE A 126 -1.59 -3.72 -4.55
N LYS A 127 -1.66 -5.04 -4.76
CA LYS A 127 -0.81 -6.04 -4.11
C LYS A 127 0.67 -5.74 -4.33
N SER A 128 1.06 -5.43 -5.57
CA SER A 128 2.45 -5.11 -5.92
C SER A 128 2.93 -3.80 -5.27
N ARG A 129 2.13 -2.73 -5.32
CA ARG A 129 2.44 -1.43 -4.71
C ARG A 129 2.66 -1.53 -3.21
N HIS A 130 1.80 -2.26 -2.52
CA HIS A 130 1.81 -2.39 -1.06
C HIS A 130 2.55 -3.63 -0.55
N LYS A 131 3.26 -4.34 -1.44
CA LYS A 131 4.05 -5.54 -1.13
C LYS A 131 3.29 -6.59 -0.32
N LEU A 132 2.01 -6.78 -0.63
CA LEU A 132 1.17 -7.77 0.04
C LEU A 132 1.46 -9.15 -0.54
N SER A 133 1.51 -10.17 0.33
CA SER A 133 1.59 -11.56 -0.10
C SER A 133 0.21 -12.22 0.05
N ILE A 134 -0.09 -13.17 -0.84
CA ILE A 134 -1.25 -14.03 -0.67
C ILE A 134 -0.73 -15.27 0.02
N LYS A 135 -1.14 -15.48 1.27
CA LYS A 135 -0.81 -16.66 2.03
C LYS A 135 -1.99 -17.61 2.03
N THR A 136 -1.74 -18.89 1.79
CA THR A 136 -2.71 -19.93 2.05
C THR A 136 -2.85 -20.10 3.57
N PRO A 137 -4.05 -19.95 4.14
CA PRO A 137 -4.24 -20.12 5.57
C PRO A 137 -3.83 -21.54 5.96
N GLN A 138 -2.93 -21.64 6.95
CA GLN A 138 -2.51 -22.94 7.49
C GLN A 138 -3.39 -23.28 8.71
N SER A 139 -3.91 -24.50 8.75
CA SER A 139 -4.75 -24.98 9.87
C SER A 139 -4.06 -24.84 11.23
N VAL A 140 -2.75 -25.03 11.28
CA VAL A 140 -1.91 -24.91 12.49
C VAL A 140 -1.90 -23.47 13.03
N GLU A 141 -1.93 -22.45 12.16
CA GLU A 141 -1.92 -21.05 12.60
C GLU A 141 -3.23 -20.64 13.26
N PHE A 142 -4.34 -21.15 12.73
CA PHE A 142 -5.64 -20.99 13.35
C PHE A 142 -5.70 -21.69 14.71
N ALA A 143 -5.25 -22.94 14.79
CA ALA A 143 -5.22 -23.69 16.05
C ALA A 143 -4.35 -23.00 17.11
N ARG A 144 -3.17 -22.49 16.74
CA ARG A 144 -2.30 -21.72 17.65
C ARG A 144 -3.00 -20.48 18.18
N LYS A 145 -3.67 -19.70 17.33
CA LYS A 145 -4.39 -18.47 17.76
C LYS A 145 -5.54 -18.81 18.70
N LYS A 146 -6.32 -19.84 18.39
CA LYS A 146 -7.41 -20.32 19.24
C LYS A 146 -6.90 -20.79 20.61
N ASN A 147 -5.77 -21.49 20.63
CA ASN A 147 -5.21 -22.03 21.88
C ASN A 147 -4.49 -20.99 22.76
N VAL A 148 -4.28 -19.77 22.25
CA VAL A 148 -3.70 -18.63 23.01
C VAL A 148 -4.80 -17.70 23.53
N GLU A 149 -6.08 -18.03 23.31
CA GLU A 149 -7.20 -17.28 23.87
C GLU A 149 -7.11 -17.26 25.41
N PRO A 150 -7.10 -16.07 26.06
CA PRO A 150 -6.87 -15.96 27.50
C PRO A 150 -7.82 -16.82 28.32
N PHE A 151 -9.09 -16.92 27.90
CA PHE A 151 -10.09 -17.74 28.57
C PHE A 151 -9.70 -19.21 28.63
N LEU A 152 -9.19 -19.76 27.52
CA LEU A 152 -8.76 -21.16 27.46
C LEU A 152 -7.47 -21.39 28.25
N VAL A 153 -6.52 -20.44 28.15
CA VAL A 153 -5.23 -20.52 28.83
C VAL A 153 -5.42 -20.47 30.35
N TYR A 154 -6.20 -19.52 30.85
CA TYR A 154 -6.46 -19.40 32.29
C TYR A 154 -7.23 -20.60 32.81
N GLN A 155 -8.29 -21.03 32.11
CA GLN A 155 -9.03 -22.23 32.51
C GLN A 155 -8.14 -23.48 32.61
N TYR A 156 -7.20 -23.64 31.67
CA TYR A 156 -6.24 -24.74 31.72
C TYR A 156 -5.33 -24.65 32.95
N PHE A 157 -4.74 -23.49 33.22
CA PHE A 157 -3.84 -23.33 34.36
C PHE A 157 -4.57 -23.39 35.71
N ASP A 158 -5.80 -22.88 35.80
CA ASP A 158 -6.64 -23.00 36.99
C ASP A 158 -6.95 -24.47 37.28
N LEU A 159 -7.31 -25.24 36.25
CA LEU A 159 -7.62 -26.67 36.39
C LEU A 159 -6.35 -27.48 36.72
N LEU A 160 -5.21 -27.11 36.13
CA LEU A 160 -3.92 -27.70 36.46
C LEU A 160 -3.53 -27.42 37.92
N GLU A 161 -3.68 -26.18 38.38
CA GLU A 161 -3.39 -25.80 39.77
C GLU A 161 -4.28 -26.57 40.75
N ASN A 162 -5.58 -26.66 40.47
CA ASN A 162 -6.52 -27.41 41.31
C ASN A 162 -6.19 -28.90 41.37
N THR A 163 -5.85 -29.52 40.23
CA THR A 163 -5.50 -30.94 40.18
C THR A 163 -4.17 -31.25 40.88
N ILE A 164 -3.17 -30.36 40.78
CA ILE A 164 -1.90 -30.47 41.52
C ILE A 164 -2.15 -30.41 43.04
N LYS A 165 -3.01 -29.48 43.49
CA LYS A 165 -3.45 -29.32 44.88
C LYS A 165 -4.14 -30.58 45.39
N GLU A 166 -5.13 -31.08 44.65
CA GLU A 166 -5.90 -32.28 45.02
C GLU A 166 -5.02 -33.53 45.17
N LEU A 167 -4.03 -33.69 44.28
CA LEU A 167 -3.13 -34.84 44.31
C LEU A 167 -1.96 -34.70 45.30
N GLY A 168 -1.83 -33.55 45.98
CA GLY A 168 -0.73 -33.29 46.92
C GLY A 168 0.65 -33.38 46.25
N LEU A 169 0.73 -32.90 45.00
CA LEU A 169 1.94 -32.91 44.17
C LEU A 169 2.69 -31.56 44.20
N GLU A 170 2.21 -30.60 44.98
CA GLU A 170 2.93 -29.37 45.25
C GLU A 170 4.32 -29.70 45.84
N ASP A 171 5.38 -29.09 45.30
CA ASP A 171 6.77 -29.24 45.71
C ASP A 171 7.37 -30.67 45.66
N LYS A 172 6.81 -31.55 44.82
CA LYS A 172 7.42 -32.84 44.46
C LYS A 172 7.93 -32.81 43.02
N PRO A 173 9.08 -32.14 42.75
CA PRO A 173 9.72 -32.27 41.45
C PRO A 173 10.12 -33.74 41.25
N SER A 174 9.77 -34.27 40.08
CA SER A 174 10.20 -35.58 39.58
C SER A 174 11.71 -35.72 39.54
#